data_AF-A0A5U3S0P5-F1
#
_entry.id   AF-A0A5U3S0P5-F1
#
_cell.length_a   1.000
_cell.length_b   1.000
_cell.length_c   1.000
_cell.angle_alpha   90.00
_cell.angle_beta   90.00
_cell.angle_gamma   90.00
#
_symmetry.space_group_name_H-M   'P 1'
#
loop_
_entity.id
_entity.type
_entity.pdbx_description
1 polymer ?
#
loop_
_entity_poly.entity_id
_entity_poly.type
_entity_poly.pdbx_seq_one_letter_code
_entity_poly.pdbx_strand_id
1 'polypeptide(L)'
;MRAISPFEELKNWFNLDNYEPIKSFTIKELHREIVFREVIFDSINFEWEDENQNLKSILDGNPILSRQDNYYDPYVKGQKHVVQISFGDIEKLEKKLIMFDMDFFEQNGDFKKELKNKPITQTMRDFFLNKNSSKMYVSFDLGLSSDEEIISALQTMLPTLRKEYEIDPVKTEKIGLAKIRKLVDYNIIPMMDLLIWSKFKKAKISNMVLSRVLYPDFTHEIRGEDHIKDTDRPIAEKALNGEITRSLEYFLSKNSHLTNIPISELGSL
;
A
#
# COMPACT_ATOMS: atom_id res chain seq x y z
N MET A 1 33.38 -18.29 5.56
CA MET A 1 32.67 -17.51 4.53
C MET A 1 33.24 -16.09 4.55
N ARG A 2 33.68 -15.53 3.41
CA ARG A 2 34.04 -14.11 3.33
C ARG A 2 32.74 -13.30 3.35
N ALA A 3 32.62 -12.32 4.24
CA ALA A 3 31.50 -11.38 4.21
C ALA A 3 31.55 -10.62 2.88
N ILE A 4 30.55 -10.83 2.03
CA ILE A 4 30.37 -10.05 0.80
C ILE A 4 29.93 -8.66 1.24
N SER A 5 30.52 -7.60 0.69
CA SER A 5 30.09 -6.24 1.02
C SER A 5 28.67 -6.01 0.48
N PRO A 6 27.84 -5.19 1.13
CA PRO A 6 26.49 -4.90 0.63
C PRO A 6 26.49 -4.39 -0.82
N PHE A 7 27.56 -3.71 -1.24
CA PHE A 7 27.70 -3.22 -2.62
C PHE A 7 27.95 -4.35 -3.63
N GLU A 8 28.76 -5.34 -3.29
CA GLU A 8 28.97 -6.53 -4.14
C GLU A 8 27.71 -7.40 -4.18
N GLU A 9 26.97 -7.51 -3.07
CA GLU A 9 25.68 -8.20 -3.03
C GLU A 9 24.65 -7.50 -3.92
N LEU A 10 24.52 -6.17 -3.81
CA LEU A 10 23.65 -5.35 -4.65
C LEU A 10 23.93 -5.57 -6.15
N LYS A 11 25.21 -5.57 -6.53
CA LYS A 11 25.65 -5.76 -7.92
C LYS A 11 25.31 -7.16 -8.46
N ASN A 12 25.35 -8.19 -7.61
CA ASN A 12 25.03 -9.56 -8.01
C ASN A 12 23.52 -9.81 -8.05
N TRP A 13 22.75 -9.13 -7.21
CA TRP A 13 21.30 -9.31 -7.10
C TRP A 13 20.53 -8.49 -8.12
N PHE A 14 20.83 -7.19 -8.24
CA PHE A 14 19.99 -6.27 -9.01
C PHE A 14 20.32 -6.33 -10.51
N ASN A 15 19.34 -6.75 -11.31
CA ASN A 15 19.38 -6.66 -12.76
C ASN A 15 18.14 -5.91 -13.27
N LEU A 16 18.37 -4.80 -14.00
CA LEU A 16 17.29 -3.97 -14.54
C LEU A 16 16.48 -4.71 -15.62
N ASP A 17 17.08 -5.66 -16.35
CA ASP A 17 16.40 -6.43 -17.40
C ASP A 17 15.25 -7.28 -16.85
N ASN A 18 15.32 -7.68 -15.57
CA ASN A 18 14.25 -8.44 -14.90
C ASN A 18 12.96 -7.62 -14.77
N TYR A 19 13.00 -6.32 -15.04
CA TYR A 19 11.87 -5.38 -14.99
C TYR A 19 11.33 -5.00 -16.38
N GLU A 20 11.92 -5.50 -17.47
CA GLU A 20 11.39 -5.27 -18.83
C GLU A 20 9.89 -5.61 -18.99
N PRO A 21 9.34 -6.69 -18.38
CA PRO A 21 7.92 -6.99 -18.46
C PRO A 21 6.98 -5.84 -18.01
N ILE A 22 7.46 -4.95 -17.12
CA ILE A 22 6.68 -3.83 -16.58
C ILE A 22 6.22 -2.86 -17.67
N LYS A 23 7.00 -2.70 -18.75
CA LYS A 23 6.64 -1.84 -19.88
C LYS A 23 5.34 -2.28 -20.57
N SER A 24 4.99 -3.56 -20.45
CA SER A 24 3.77 -4.16 -21.01
C SER A 24 2.61 -4.26 -20.02
N PHE A 25 2.77 -3.75 -18.80
CA PHE A 25 1.75 -3.89 -17.77
C PHE A 25 0.50 -3.09 -18.09
N THR A 26 -0.64 -3.67 -17.74
CA THR A 26 -1.88 -2.91 -17.57
C THR A 26 -1.79 -1.99 -16.34
N ILE A 27 -2.64 -0.96 -16.28
CA ILE A 27 -2.73 -0.10 -15.08
C ILE A 27 -3.03 -0.93 -13.82
N LYS A 28 -3.86 -1.98 -13.96
CA LYS A 28 -4.17 -2.91 -12.87
C LYS A 28 -2.95 -3.70 -12.38
N GLU A 29 -2.14 -4.22 -13.28
CA GLU A 29 -0.91 -4.94 -12.94
C GLU A 29 0.08 -4.01 -12.24
N LEU A 30 0.28 -2.79 -12.77
CA LEU A 30 1.14 -1.80 -12.12
C LEU A 30 0.66 -1.45 -10.71
N HIS A 31 -0.65 -1.22 -10.53
CA HIS A 31 -1.23 -0.96 -9.20
C HIS A 31 -0.94 -2.10 -8.23
N ARG A 32 -1.13 -3.36 -8.66
CA ARG A 32 -0.85 -4.55 -7.83
C ARG A 32 0.62 -4.63 -7.41
N GLU A 33 1.54 -4.35 -8.34
CA GLU A 33 2.97 -4.41 -8.06
C GLU A 33 3.40 -3.38 -7.01
N ILE A 34 2.80 -2.18 -7.06
CA ILE A 34 3.00 -1.15 -6.03
C ILE A 34 2.42 -1.60 -4.68
N VAL A 35 1.21 -2.18 -4.67
CA VAL A 35 0.57 -2.70 -3.44
C VAL A 35 1.44 -3.76 -2.77
N PHE A 36 2.01 -4.71 -3.53
CA PHE A 36 2.87 -5.73 -2.94
C PHE A 36 4.07 -5.13 -2.24
N ARG A 37 4.71 -4.13 -2.85
CA ARG A 37 5.89 -3.47 -2.30
C ARG A 37 5.57 -2.61 -1.09
N GLU A 38 4.41 -1.97 -1.07
CA GLU A 38 3.90 -1.29 0.13
C GLU A 38 3.76 -2.28 1.30
N VAL A 39 3.14 -3.45 1.08
CA VAL A 39 2.98 -4.49 2.10
C VAL A 39 4.31 -5.04 2.58
N ILE A 40 5.23 -5.32 1.65
CA ILE A 40 6.58 -5.80 1.97
C ILE A 40 7.32 -4.77 2.82
N PHE A 41 7.29 -3.50 2.42
CA PHE A 41 7.98 -2.43 3.11
C PHE A 41 7.42 -2.20 4.52
N ASP A 42 6.11 -2.36 4.69
CA ASP A 42 5.44 -2.33 5.97
C ASP A 42 5.81 -3.55 6.82
N SER A 43 5.85 -4.77 6.26
CA SER A 43 6.28 -5.97 7.01
C SER A 43 7.69 -5.86 7.58
N ILE A 44 8.62 -5.20 6.86
CA ILE A 44 9.98 -4.95 7.34
C ILE A 44 9.99 -3.94 8.51
N ASN A 45 9.03 -3.01 8.59
CA ASN A 45 8.91 -2.12 9.76
C ASN A 45 8.52 -2.88 11.04
N PHE A 46 7.81 -3.98 10.90
CA PHE A 46 7.26 -4.77 12.00
C PHE A 46 8.07 -6.04 12.30
N GLU A 47 9.22 -6.23 11.62
CA GLU A 47 10.06 -7.43 11.76
C GLU A 47 9.30 -8.73 11.40
N TRP A 48 8.41 -8.66 10.40
CA TRP A 48 7.58 -9.78 9.91
C TRP A 48 8.03 -10.32 8.55
N GLU A 49 9.27 -10.04 8.14
CA GLU A 49 9.84 -10.40 6.85
C GLU A 49 9.98 -11.91 6.59
N ASP A 50 10.20 -12.72 7.63
CA ASP A 50 10.71 -14.10 7.51
C ASP A 50 9.74 -15.06 6.77
N GLU A 51 8.46 -14.70 6.68
CA GLU A 51 7.42 -15.48 5.99
C GLU A 51 6.96 -14.85 4.66
N ASN A 52 7.52 -13.70 4.26
CA ASN A 52 7.04 -12.97 3.09
C ASN A 52 7.60 -13.53 1.77
N GLN A 53 6.84 -14.43 1.14
CA GLN A 53 7.20 -15.05 -0.14
C GLN A 53 7.46 -14.03 -1.26
N ASN A 54 6.74 -12.90 -1.26
CA ASN A 54 6.94 -11.84 -2.25
C ASN A 54 8.29 -11.13 -2.05
N LEU A 55 8.66 -10.85 -0.79
CA LEU A 55 9.99 -10.32 -0.48
C LEU A 55 11.08 -11.29 -0.93
N LYS A 56 10.91 -12.59 -0.64
CA LYS A 56 11.85 -13.61 -1.09
C LYS A 56 11.98 -13.64 -2.62
N SER A 57 10.87 -13.59 -3.35
CA SER A 57 10.88 -13.53 -4.82
C SER A 57 11.67 -12.33 -5.35
N ILE A 58 11.48 -11.14 -4.78
CA ILE A 58 12.24 -9.94 -5.14
C ILE A 58 13.73 -10.14 -4.85
N LEU A 59 14.08 -10.65 -3.67
CA LEU A 59 15.48 -10.89 -3.26
C LEU A 59 16.18 -12.01 -4.05
N ASP A 60 15.40 -12.95 -4.62
CA ASP A 60 15.89 -14.00 -5.52
C ASP A 60 16.02 -13.51 -6.99
N GLY A 61 15.75 -12.22 -7.24
CA GLY A 61 15.86 -11.61 -8.58
C GLY A 61 14.64 -11.83 -9.47
N ASN A 62 13.50 -12.23 -8.91
CA ASN A 62 12.23 -12.42 -9.61
C ASN A 62 11.20 -11.35 -9.17
N PRO A 63 11.33 -10.09 -9.65
CA PRO A 63 10.58 -8.96 -9.11
C PRO A 63 9.12 -8.88 -9.59
N ILE A 64 8.73 -9.64 -10.61
CA ILE A 64 7.37 -9.59 -11.16
C ILE A 64 6.45 -10.51 -10.34
N LEU A 65 5.57 -9.92 -9.53
CA LEU A 65 4.73 -10.64 -8.57
C LEU A 65 3.29 -10.80 -9.07
N SER A 66 2.76 -9.81 -9.78
CA SER A 66 1.36 -9.74 -10.22
C SER A 66 0.95 -10.79 -11.26
N ARG A 67 1.94 -11.48 -11.85
CA ARG A 67 1.78 -12.53 -12.86
C ARG A 67 2.16 -13.93 -12.36
N GLN A 68 2.40 -14.10 -11.06
CA GLN A 68 2.75 -15.42 -10.48
C GLN A 68 1.49 -16.24 -10.13
N ASP A 69 1.56 -17.57 -10.30
CA ASP A 69 0.42 -18.49 -10.13
C ASP A 69 -0.04 -18.67 -8.67
N ASN A 70 0.84 -18.53 -7.68
CA ASN A 70 0.54 -18.71 -6.24
C ASN A 70 -0.02 -17.44 -5.57
N TYR A 71 -0.79 -16.66 -6.33
CA TYR A 71 -1.39 -15.41 -5.91
C TYR A 71 -2.43 -15.62 -4.79
N TYR A 72 -2.10 -15.17 -3.57
CA TYR A 72 -3.10 -14.86 -2.56
C TYR A 72 -3.27 -13.35 -2.49
N ASP A 73 -4.43 -12.85 -2.90
CA ASP A 73 -4.82 -11.45 -2.71
C ASP A 73 -5.25 -11.26 -1.25
N PRO A 74 -4.46 -10.64 -0.37
CA PRO A 74 -4.95 -10.32 0.96
C PRO A 74 -6.05 -9.24 0.89
N TYR A 75 -6.16 -8.56 -0.26
CA TYR A 75 -7.07 -7.46 -0.56
C TYR A 75 -8.01 -7.86 -1.70
N VAL A 76 -8.65 -9.04 -1.63
CA VAL A 76 -9.55 -9.66 -2.63
C VAL A 76 -10.55 -8.69 -3.34
N LYS A 77 -10.70 -7.43 -2.88
CA LYS A 77 -11.48 -6.37 -3.54
C LYS A 77 -10.75 -5.06 -3.88
N GLY A 78 -9.42 -5.03 -4.01
CA GLY A 78 -8.67 -4.00 -4.74
C GLY A 78 -8.83 -2.53 -4.30
N GLN A 79 -9.40 -2.25 -3.14
CA GLN A 79 -9.58 -0.89 -2.63
C GLN A 79 -9.35 -0.83 -1.12
N LYS A 80 -8.52 0.13 -0.68
CA LYS A 80 -8.24 0.39 0.74
C LYS A 80 -9.31 1.27 1.39
N HIS A 81 -10.21 1.83 0.57
CA HIS A 81 -11.22 2.79 1.00
C HIS A 81 -12.44 2.13 1.66
N VAL A 82 -12.87 0.97 1.14
CA VAL A 82 -14.01 0.20 1.66
C VAL A 82 -13.65 -1.28 1.62
N VAL A 83 -13.55 -1.89 2.80
CA VAL A 83 -13.11 -3.29 2.96
C VAL A 83 -14.20 -4.06 3.68
N GLN A 84 -14.45 -5.29 3.24
CA GLN A 84 -15.33 -6.22 3.96
C GLN A 84 -14.60 -6.74 5.19
N ILE A 85 -15.27 -6.70 6.34
CA ILE A 85 -14.75 -7.25 7.59
C ILE A 85 -14.85 -8.77 7.53
N SER A 86 -13.79 -9.45 7.93
CA SER A 86 -13.73 -10.92 8.00
C SER A 86 -13.93 -11.41 9.44
N PHE A 87 -14.18 -12.72 9.60
CA PHE A 87 -14.19 -13.35 10.91
C PHE A 87 -12.84 -13.23 11.65
N GLY A 88 -11.71 -13.15 10.92
CA GLY A 88 -10.41 -12.93 11.52
C GLY A 88 -10.25 -11.55 12.16
N ASP A 89 -10.94 -10.53 11.63
CA ASP A 89 -10.97 -9.20 12.24
C ASP A 89 -11.79 -9.19 13.54
N ILE A 90 -12.88 -9.96 13.57
CA ILE A 90 -13.72 -10.14 14.76
C ILE A 90 -12.94 -10.90 15.85
N GLU A 91 -12.23 -11.97 15.50
CA GLU A 91 -11.42 -12.74 16.45
C GLU A 91 -10.30 -11.89 17.07
N LYS A 92 -9.67 -11.00 16.29
CA LYS A 92 -8.68 -10.04 16.81
C LYS A 92 -9.29 -9.06 17.80
N LEU A 93 -10.51 -8.59 17.53
CA LEU A 93 -11.25 -7.72 18.45
C LEU A 93 -11.58 -8.45 19.75
N GLU A 94 -12.08 -9.69 19.65
CA GLU A 94 -12.40 -10.54 20.80
C GLU A 94 -11.18 -10.79 21.70
N LYS A 95 -10.06 -11.23 21.12
CA LYS A 95 -8.82 -11.49 21.88
C LYS A 95 -8.35 -10.26 22.65
N LYS A 96 -8.40 -9.08 22.01
CA LYS A 96 -8.05 -7.84 22.69
C LYS A 96 -9.06 -7.46 23.77
N LEU A 97 -10.37 -7.67 23.54
CA LEU A 97 -11.40 -7.39 24.55
C LEU A 97 -11.14 -8.23 25.81
N ILE A 98 -10.81 -9.51 25.64
CA ILE A 98 -10.45 -10.43 26.73
C ILE A 98 -9.18 -9.97 27.47
N MET A 99 -8.15 -9.49 26.75
CA MET A 99 -6.93 -8.96 27.38
C MET A 99 -7.22 -7.72 28.23
N PHE A 100 -8.11 -6.83 27.78
CA PHE A 100 -8.57 -5.69 28.57
C PHE A 100 -9.57 -6.08 29.68
N ASP A 101 -10.19 -7.26 29.57
CA ASP A 101 -11.17 -7.75 30.54
C ASP A 101 -10.54 -7.93 31.93
N MET A 102 -9.32 -8.49 31.97
CA MET A 102 -8.64 -8.81 33.22
C MET A 102 -8.22 -7.59 34.06
N ASP A 103 -7.89 -6.45 33.45
CA ASP A 103 -7.39 -5.27 34.19
C ASP A 103 -8.47 -4.21 34.47
N PHE A 104 -9.58 -4.20 33.72
CA PHE A 104 -10.56 -3.09 33.76
C PHE A 104 -11.92 -3.47 34.38
N PHE A 105 -12.33 -4.75 34.30
CA PHE A 105 -13.67 -5.18 34.76
C PHE A 105 -13.75 -5.33 36.27
N GLU A 106 -12.62 -5.44 36.98
CA GLU A 106 -12.61 -5.50 38.45
C GLU A 106 -12.76 -4.13 39.13
N GLN A 107 -12.47 -3.01 38.44
CA GLN A 107 -12.47 -1.68 39.06
C GLN A 107 -13.75 -0.86 38.89
N ASN A 108 -14.54 -1.04 37.82
CA ASN A 108 -15.64 -0.12 37.49
C ASN A 108 -16.91 -0.82 36.96
N GLY A 109 -17.72 -1.43 37.83
CA GLY A 109 -19.11 -1.80 37.52
C GLY A 109 -19.33 -2.71 36.28
N ASP A 110 -20.60 -2.94 35.91
CA ASP A 110 -20.98 -3.85 34.81
C ASP A 110 -20.74 -3.22 33.42
N PHE A 111 -19.47 -3.12 33.03
CA PHE A 111 -18.97 -2.54 31.78
C PHE A 111 -19.65 -3.10 30.51
N LYS A 112 -20.19 -4.33 30.57
CA LYS A 112 -20.98 -4.95 29.49
C LYS A 112 -22.24 -4.13 29.16
N LYS A 113 -22.84 -3.43 30.13
CA LYS A 113 -23.98 -2.54 29.90
C LYS A 113 -23.59 -1.24 29.21
N GLU A 114 -22.42 -0.68 29.54
CA GLU A 114 -21.95 0.57 28.94
C GLU A 114 -21.53 0.40 27.48
N LEU A 115 -20.90 -0.72 27.14
CA LEU A 115 -20.50 -1.03 25.76
C LEU A 115 -21.70 -1.27 24.83
N LYS A 116 -22.81 -1.81 25.35
CA LYS A 116 -23.98 -2.21 24.56
C LYS A 116 -24.55 -1.06 23.70
N ASN A 117 -24.41 0.18 24.17
CA ASN A 117 -24.96 1.36 23.52
C ASN A 117 -23.89 2.19 22.77
N LYS A 118 -22.61 1.80 22.82
CA LYS A 118 -21.53 2.53 22.14
C LYS A 118 -21.31 1.97 20.73
N PRO A 119 -21.06 2.81 19.72
CA PRO A 119 -20.63 2.33 18.41
C PRO A 119 -19.37 1.47 18.54
N ILE A 120 -19.34 0.33 17.83
CA ILE A 120 -18.16 -0.54 17.76
C ILE A 120 -16.93 0.27 17.33
N THR A 121 -17.08 1.16 16.35
CA THR A 121 -16.04 2.08 15.88
C THR A 121 -15.41 2.92 17.00
N GLN A 122 -16.25 3.56 17.82
CA GLN A 122 -15.78 4.44 18.90
C GLN A 122 -15.08 3.63 20.00
N THR A 123 -15.68 2.51 20.39
CA THR A 123 -15.08 1.54 21.32
C THR A 123 -13.74 1.03 20.78
N MET A 124 -13.66 0.66 19.50
CA MET A 124 -12.43 0.18 18.88
C MET A 124 -11.32 1.24 18.88
N ARG A 125 -11.68 2.51 18.65
CA ARG A 125 -10.72 3.62 18.67
C ARG A 125 -10.20 3.92 20.06
N ASP A 126 -11.08 3.94 21.05
CA ASP A 126 -10.74 4.29 22.43
C ASP A 126 -9.85 3.23 23.09
N PHE A 127 -10.04 1.96 22.75
CA PHE A 127 -9.39 0.85 23.47
C PHE A 127 -8.36 0.05 22.63
N PHE A 128 -8.46 -0.04 21.29
CA PHE A 128 -7.78 -1.12 20.54
C PHE A 128 -6.72 -0.68 19.53
N LEU A 129 -6.92 0.49 18.93
CA LEU A 129 -6.29 0.86 17.68
C LEU A 129 -5.15 1.88 17.83
N ASN A 130 -4.86 2.29 19.07
CA ASN A 130 -4.24 3.57 19.40
C ASN A 130 -5.06 4.73 18.78
N LYS A 131 -4.99 5.94 19.32
CA LYS A 131 -5.80 7.09 18.81
C LYS A 131 -5.57 7.44 17.32
N ASN A 132 -4.65 6.75 16.65
CA ASN A 132 -4.16 7.01 15.31
C ASN A 132 -4.82 6.21 14.18
N SER A 133 -5.70 5.23 14.45
CA SER A 133 -6.46 4.57 13.35
C SER A 133 -7.84 5.19 13.16
N SER A 134 -8.15 5.49 11.90
CA SER A 134 -9.38 6.14 11.44
C SER A 134 -10.39 5.17 10.81
N LYS A 135 -10.22 3.85 10.99
CA LYS A 135 -11.12 2.84 10.42
C LYS A 135 -12.48 2.85 11.13
N MET A 136 -13.54 2.73 10.35
CA MET A 136 -14.92 2.66 10.83
C MET A 136 -15.55 1.32 10.45
N TYR A 137 -16.36 0.78 11.36
CA TYR A 137 -17.17 -0.40 11.18
C TYR A 137 -18.60 0.05 10.93
N VAL A 138 -19.07 -0.16 9.70
CA VAL A 138 -20.39 0.28 9.25
C VAL A 138 -21.15 -0.89 8.66
N SER A 139 -22.47 -0.88 8.84
CA SER A 139 -23.39 -1.84 8.24
C SER A 139 -24.08 -1.19 7.05
N PHE A 140 -24.18 -1.92 5.93
CA PHE A 140 -24.96 -1.53 4.76
C PHE A 140 -26.12 -2.51 4.61
N ASP A 141 -27.33 -2.00 4.45
CA ASP A 141 -28.49 -2.82 4.11
C ASP A 141 -28.70 -2.82 2.59
N LEU A 142 -28.25 -3.89 1.94
CA LEU A 142 -28.35 -4.03 0.49
C LEU A 142 -29.76 -4.44 0.01
N GLY A 143 -30.65 -4.83 0.93
CA GLY A 143 -32.02 -5.24 0.60
C GLY A 143 -33.04 -4.12 0.75
N LEU A 144 -32.80 -3.19 1.68
CA LEU A 144 -33.67 -2.04 1.95
C LEU A 144 -33.24 -0.74 1.27
N SER A 145 -32.04 -0.67 0.71
CA SER A 145 -31.51 0.57 0.12
C SER A 145 -30.95 0.37 -1.28
N SER A 146 -31.20 1.34 -2.16
CA SER A 146 -30.53 1.42 -3.46
C SER A 146 -29.08 1.88 -3.31
N ASP A 147 -28.27 1.68 -4.35
CA ASP A 147 -26.89 2.19 -4.41
C ASP A 147 -26.84 3.71 -4.20
N GLU A 148 -27.77 4.47 -4.80
CA GLU A 148 -27.88 5.92 -4.64
C GLU A 148 -28.23 6.34 -3.20
N GLU A 149 -29.13 5.61 -2.55
CA GLU A 149 -29.50 5.86 -1.15
C GLU A 149 -28.32 5.62 -0.22
N ILE A 150 -27.59 4.52 -0.43
CA ILE A 150 -26.37 4.19 0.33
C ILE A 150 -25.30 5.28 0.12
N ILE A 151 -25.04 5.67 -1.14
CA ILE A 151 -24.04 6.70 -1.45
C ILE A 151 -24.44 8.05 -0.84
N SER A 152 -25.71 8.43 -0.90
CA SER A 152 -26.22 9.69 -0.32
C SER A 152 -26.12 9.70 1.20
N ALA A 153 -26.46 8.58 1.85
CA ALA A 153 -26.28 8.40 3.28
C ALA A 153 -24.80 8.53 3.69
N LEU A 154 -23.88 7.92 2.93
CA LEU A 154 -22.44 8.05 3.16
C LEU A 154 -21.96 9.50 2.99
N GLN A 155 -22.41 10.21 1.95
CA GLN A 155 -22.01 11.60 1.70
C GLN A 155 -22.41 12.54 2.84
N THR A 156 -23.56 12.30 3.47
CA THR A 156 -24.06 13.09 4.61
C THR A 156 -23.44 12.66 5.95
N MET A 157 -23.19 11.36 6.13
CA MET A 157 -22.64 10.81 7.37
C MET A 157 -21.14 11.09 7.55
N LEU A 158 -20.33 10.94 6.49
CA LEU A 158 -18.87 11.04 6.59
C LEU A 158 -18.36 12.38 7.15
N PRO A 159 -18.89 13.56 6.77
CA PRO A 159 -18.50 14.83 7.39
C PRO A 159 -18.80 14.89 8.89
N THR A 160 -19.97 14.38 9.30
CA THR A 160 -20.41 14.36 10.69
C THR A 160 -19.48 13.49 11.53
N LEU A 161 -19.20 12.26 11.08
CA LEU A 161 -18.31 11.34 11.79
C LEU A 161 -16.86 11.87 11.85
N ARG A 162 -16.36 12.49 10.77
CA ARG A 162 -15.03 13.12 10.80
C ARG A 162 -14.94 14.21 11.86
N LYS A 163 -15.98 15.04 12.00
CA LYS A 163 -16.05 16.07 13.03
C LYS A 163 -16.12 15.48 14.44
N GLU A 164 -17.00 14.49 14.65
CA GLU A 164 -17.15 13.81 15.95
C GLU A 164 -15.86 13.16 16.43
N TYR A 165 -15.13 12.55 15.50
CA TYR A 165 -13.89 11.85 15.80
C TYR A 165 -12.63 12.71 15.64
N GLU A 166 -12.76 14.00 15.29
CA GLU A 166 -11.60 14.88 15.06
C GLU A 166 -10.60 14.28 14.04
N ILE A 167 -11.13 13.73 12.94
CA ILE A 167 -10.36 13.12 11.87
C ILE A 167 -10.34 14.05 10.67
N ASP A 168 -9.17 14.57 10.34
CA ASP A 168 -8.99 15.40 9.16
C ASP A 168 -9.13 14.58 7.87
N PRO A 169 -9.80 15.12 6.85
CA PRO A 169 -9.86 14.49 5.55
C PRO A 169 -8.48 14.48 4.91
N VAL A 170 -8.03 13.31 4.47
CA VAL A 170 -6.78 13.21 3.71
C VAL A 170 -7.00 13.79 2.32
N LYS A 171 -6.13 14.72 1.90
CA LYS A 171 -6.13 15.24 0.53
C LYS A 171 -5.69 14.13 -0.42
N THR A 172 -6.56 13.73 -1.34
CA THR A 172 -6.18 12.82 -2.43
C THR A 172 -5.46 13.61 -3.51
N GLU A 173 -4.20 13.28 -3.78
CA GLU A 173 -3.53 13.80 -4.97
C GLU A 173 -4.14 13.15 -6.20
N LYS A 174 -4.65 13.96 -7.14
CA LYS A 174 -5.18 13.44 -8.40
C LYS A 174 -4.00 12.96 -9.26
N ILE A 175 -4.04 11.69 -9.65
CA ILE A 175 -3.10 11.12 -10.63
C ILE A 175 -3.82 11.02 -11.99
N GLY A 176 -3.13 11.42 -13.06
CA GLY A 176 -3.61 11.28 -14.44
C GLY A 176 -2.68 10.37 -15.25
N LEU A 177 -3.08 10.03 -16.48
CA LEU A 177 -2.38 9.08 -17.35
C LEU A 177 -0.89 9.39 -17.51
N ALA A 178 -0.52 10.66 -17.71
CA ALA A 178 0.87 11.07 -17.82
C ALA A 178 1.71 10.74 -16.56
N LYS A 179 1.13 10.89 -15.36
CA LYS A 179 1.81 10.55 -14.11
C LYS A 179 1.85 9.04 -13.87
N ILE A 180 0.84 8.29 -14.32
CA ILE A 180 0.85 6.81 -14.31
C ILE A 180 1.99 6.29 -15.20
N ARG A 181 2.11 6.82 -16.43
CA ARG A 181 3.18 6.46 -17.36
C ARG A 181 4.57 6.74 -16.77
N LYS A 182 4.74 7.88 -16.11
CA LYS A 182 5.99 8.23 -15.39
C LYS A 182 6.39 7.21 -14.32
N LEU A 183 5.46 6.46 -13.74
CA LEU A 183 5.81 5.40 -12.77
C LEU A 183 6.64 4.28 -13.44
N VAL A 184 6.40 4.02 -14.71
CA VAL A 184 7.18 3.06 -15.50
C VAL A 184 8.42 3.72 -16.08
N ASP A 185 8.26 4.88 -16.74
CA ASP A 185 9.38 5.58 -17.39
C ASP A 185 10.50 5.96 -16.40
N TYR A 186 10.15 6.26 -15.14
CA TYR A 186 11.12 6.60 -14.09
C TYR A 186 11.55 5.40 -13.25
N ASN A 187 11.38 4.17 -13.74
CA ASN A 187 11.83 2.95 -13.07
C ASN A 187 11.41 2.90 -11.58
N ILE A 188 10.18 3.34 -11.27
CA ILE A 188 9.73 3.48 -9.87
C ILE A 188 9.63 2.11 -9.19
N ILE A 189 9.15 1.08 -9.88
CA ILE A 189 9.12 -0.28 -9.34
C ILE A 189 10.54 -0.78 -8.99
N PRO A 190 11.53 -0.75 -9.93
CA PRO A 190 12.92 -1.06 -9.58
C PRO A 190 13.49 -0.22 -8.43
N MET A 191 13.17 1.08 -8.38
CA MET A 191 13.58 1.97 -7.28
C MET A 191 12.99 1.52 -5.94
N MET A 192 11.71 1.14 -5.91
CA MET A 192 11.05 0.61 -4.70
C MET A 192 11.77 -0.64 -4.20
N ASP A 193 12.16 -1.56 -5.11
CA ASP A 193 12.86 -2.79 -4.74
C ASP A 193 14.27 -2.50 -4.18
N LEU A 194 14.98 -1.52 -4.74
CA LEU A 194 16.26 -1.04 -4.20
C LEU A 194 16.11 -0.43 -2.80
N LEU A 195 15.04 0.32 -2.55
CA LEU A 195 14.74 0.90 -1.23
C LEU A 195 14.33 -0.17 -0.21
N ILE A 196 13.53 -1.16 -0.62
CA ILE A 196 13.18 -2.34 0.18
C ILE A 196 14.45 -3.11 0.56
N TRP A 197 15.31 -3.43 -0.41
CA TRP A 197 16.57 -4.11 -0.18
C TRP A 197 17.47 -3.32 0.76
N SER A 198 17.59 -2.00 0.56
CA SER A 198 18.39 -1.09 1.40
C SER A 198 17.95 -1.15 2.86
N LYS A 199 16.63 -1.16 3.09
CA LYS A 199 16.04 -1.26 4.41
C LYS A 199 16.22 -2.63 5.04
N PHE A 200 15.92 -3.70 4.29
CA PHE A 200 16.06 -5.09 4.74
C PHE A 200 17.51 -5.43 5.13
N LYS A 201 18.48 -5.04 4.29
CA LYS A 201 19.92 -5.26 4.55
C LYS A 201 20.54 -4.25 5.51
N LYS A 202 19.77 -3.26 5.98
CA LYS A 202 20.23 -2.14 6.81
C LYS A 202 21.45 -1.43 6.20
N ALA A 203 21.49 -1.34 4.86
CA ALA A 203 22.60 -0.81 4.07
C ALA A 203 22.14 0.39 3.23
N LYS A 204 22.83 1.53 3.32
CA LYS A 204 22.46 2.74 2.57
C LYS A 204 22.92 2.68 1.12
N ILE A 205 22.02 2.97 0.18
CA ILE A 205 22.34 3.20 -1.23
C ILE A 205 22.33 4.70 -1.50
N SER A 206 23.44 5.24 -2.03
CA SER A 206 23.52 6.66 -2.41
C SER A 206 22.73 6.93 -3.69
N ASN A 207 22.32 8.19 -3.89
CA ASN A 207 21.59 8.58 -5.10
C ASN A 207 22.43 8.42 -6.36
N MET A 208 23.76 8.61 -6.27
CA MET A 208 24.68 8.30 -7.36
C MET A 208 24.67 6.81 -7.74
N VAL A 209 24.63 5.90 -6.76
CA VAL A 209 24.53 4.46 -7.05
C VAL A 209 23.17 4.13 -7.67
N LEU A 210 22.07 4.65 -7.12
CA LEU A 210 20.73 4.48 -7.68
C LEU A 210 20.65 4.95 -9.15
N SER A 211 21.18 6.13 -9.44
CA SER A 211 21.24 6.67 -10.81
C SER A 211 21.95 5.71 -11.76
N ARG A 212 23.11 5.16 -11.37
CA ARG A 212 23.90 4.26 -12.22
C ARG A 212 23.23 2.90 -12.46
N VAL A 213 22.55 2.34 -11.46
CA VAL A 213 21.92 1.02 -11.60
C VAL A 213 20.56 1.09 -12.30
N LEU A 214 19.83 2.20 -12.15
CA LEU A 214 18.52 2.40 -12.77
C LEU A 214 18.58 2.97 -14.19
N TYR A 215 19.66 3.69 -14.52
CA TYR A 215 19.85 4.34 -15.80
C TYR A 215 21.27 4.07 -16.34
N PRO A 216 21.60 2.80 -16.65
CA PRO A 216 22.92 2.44 -17.17
C PRO A 216 23.15 3.00 -18.59
N ASP A 217 22.08 3.16 -19.36
CA ASP A 217 22.12 3.66 -20.74
C ASP A 217 21.84 5.16 -20.77
N PHE A 218 22.85 5.96 -21.14
CA PHE A 218 22.77 7.42 -21.23
C PHE A 218 22.04 7.92 -22.50
N THR A 219 21.22 7.08 -23.14
CA THR A 219 20.74 7.31 -24.51
C THR A 219 19.56 8.28 -24.59
N HIS A 220 18.68 8.31 -23.58
CA HIS A 220 17.51 9.18 -23.56
C HIS A 220 17.24 9.70 -22.14
N GLU A 221 17.57 10.98 -21.91
CA GLU A 221 17.57 11.70 -20.61
C GLU A 221 18.54 11.13 -19.56
N ILE A 222 19.67 11.83 -19.34
CA ILE A 222 20.63 11.48 -18.28
C ILE A 222 19.99 11.80 -16.91
N ARG A 223 19.37 10.79 -16.29
CA ARG A 223 18.84 10.89 -14.92
C ARG A 223 19.95 10.74 -13.89
N GLY A 224 20.67 11.85 -13.69
CA GLY A 224 21.73 11.97 -12.69
C GLY A 224 21.24 11.98 -11.23
N GLU A 225 22.18 12.11 -10.30
CA GLU A 225 21.93 12.12 -8.85
C GLU A 225 20.85 13.13 -8.40
N ASP A 226 20.82 14.31 -9.01
CA ASP A 226 19.82 15.34 -8.68
C ASP A 226 18.40 14.91 -9.06
N HIS A 227 18.22 14.24 -10.20
CA HIS A 227 16.92 13.71 -10.62
C HIS A 227 16.42 12.62 -9.67
N ILE A 228 17.33 11.73 -9.24
CA ILE A 228 17.02 10.72 -8.23
C ILE A 228 16.56 11.38 -6.93
N LYS A 229 17.32 12.36 -6.45
CA LYS A 229 17.09 13.04 -5.18
C LYS A 229 15.77 13.81 -5.19
N ASP A 230 15.51 14.57 -6.24
CA ASP A 230 14.42 15.55 -6.26
C ASP A 230 13.11 14.98 -6.83
N THR A 231 13.18 13.87 -7.58
CA THR A 231 12.01 13.28 -8.27
C THR A 231 11.82 11.79 -8.01
N ASP A 232 12.75 10.93 -8.44
CA ASP A 232 12.46 9.50 -8.59
C ASP A 232 12.36 8.79 -7.25
N ARG A 233 13.32 9.03 -6.35
CA ARG A 233 13.28 8.49 -4.98
C ARG A 233 12.07 9.01 -4.22
N PRO A 234 11.75 10.33 -4.19
CA PRO A 234 10.53 10.82 -3.55
C PRO A 234 9.24 10.17 -4.08
N ILE A 235 9.14 9.89 -5.38
CA ILE A 235 7.97 9.20 -5.94
C ILE A 235 7.91 7.74 -5.45
N ALA A 236 9.03 7.02 -5.44
CA ALA A 236 9.09 5.65 -4.92
C ALA A 236 8.78 5.59 -3.41
N GLU A 237 9.27 6.53 -2.62
CA GLU A 237 8.96 6.65 -1.19
C GLU A 237 7.47 6.92 -0.95
N LYS A 238 6.85 7.81 -1.73
CA LYS A 238 5.39 8.02 -1.70
C LYS A 238 4.60 6.78 -2.10
N ALA A 239 5.13 5.98 -3.03
CA ALA A 239 4.51 4.72 -3.42
C ALA A 239 4.59 3.68 -2.29
N LEU A 240 5.76 3.54 -1.65
CA LEU A 240 5.96 2.65 -0.50
C LEU A 240 5.14 3.06 0.74
N ASN A 241 4.84 4.36 0.89
CA ASN A 241 3.96 4.88 1.95
C ASN A 241 2.47 4.84 1.58
N GLY A 242 2.12 4.27 0.43
CA GLY A 242 0.74 4.08 -0.02
C GLY A 242 0.01 5.33 -0.54
N GLU A 243 0.67 6.48 -0.69
CA GLU A 243 0.06 7.66 -1.29
C GLU A 243 -0.29 7.43 -2.76
N ILE A 244 0.66 6.91 -3.54
CA ILE A 244 0.46 6.62 -4.97
C ILE A 244 -0.60 5.54 -5.16
N THR A 245 -0.58 4.50 -4.32
CA THR A 245 -1.57 3.42 -4.36
C THR A 245 -2.99 3.95 -4.16
N ARG A 246 -3.23 4.80 -3.16
CA ARG A 246 -4.53 5.44 -2.93
C ARG A 246 -4.98 6.30 -4.10
N SER A 247 -4.07 7.06 -4.69
CA SER A 247 -4.38 7.86 -5.88
C SER A 247 -4.72 7.00 -7.09
N LEU A 248 -4.02 5.88 -7.30
CA LEU A 248 -4.31 4.91 -8.37
C LEU A 248 -5.65 4.20 -8.17
N GLU A 249 -5.98 3.78 -6.95
CA GLU A 249 -7.29 3.19 -6.62
C GLU A 249 -8.43 4.16 -6.93
N TYR A 250 -8.26 5.44 -6.54
CA TYR A 250 -9.22 6.47 -6.88
C TYR A 250 -9.34 6.68 -8.40
N PHE A 251 -8.21 6.68 -9.11
CA PHE A 251 -8.21 6.80 -10.58
C PHE A 251 -8.94 5.62 -11.25
N LEU A 252 -8.63 4.39 -10.85
CA LEU A 252 -9.22 3.17 -11.41
C LEU A 252 -10.72 3.08 -11.10
N SER A 253 -11.16 3.46 -9.90
CA SER A 253 -12.59 3.46 -9.56
C SER A 253 -13.40 4.46 -10.40
N LYS A 254 -12.79 5.56 -10.86
CA LYS A 254 -13.41 6.52 -11.79
C LYS A 254 -13.27 6.16 -13.27
N ASN A 255 -12.26 5.37 -13.62
CA ASN A 255 -11.91 5.05 -15.01
C ASN A 255 -11.79 3.53 -15.20
N SER A 256 -12.81 2.79 -14.77
CA SER A 256 -12.80 1.32 -14.78
C SER A 256 -12.56 0.72 -16.18
N HIS A 257 -12.99 1.41 -17.23
CA HIS A 257 -12.72 1.05 -18.63
C HIS A 257 -11.23 1.08 -19.03
N LEU A 258 -10.39 1.83 -18.30
CA LEU A 258 -8.94 1.92 -18.55
C LEU A 258 -8.13 0.85 -17.79
N THR A 259 -8.76 0.08 -16.90
CA THR A 259 -8.10 -0.84 -15.96
C THR A 259 -7.15 -1.82 -16.64
N ASN A 260 -7.57 -2.37 -17.78
CA ASN A 260 -6.84 -3.40 -18.52
C ASN A 260 -6.07 -2.86 -19.73
N ILE A 261 -5.94 -1.53 -19.87
CA ILE A 261 -5.16 -0.94 -20.96
C ILE A 261 -3.67 -1.04 -20.63
N PRO A 262 -2.82 -1.52 -21.55
CA PRO A 262 -1.37 -1.51 -21.40
C PRO A 262 -0.82 -0.09 -21.25
N ILE A 263 0.14 0.10 -20.34
CA ILE A 263 0.76 1.41 -20.07
C ILE A 263 1.45 1.98 -21.32
N SER A 264 2.00 1.10 -22.16
CA SER A 264 2.57 1.45 -23.46
C SER A 264 1.58 2.15 -24.40
N GLU A 265 0.29 1.91 -24.26
CA GLU A 265 -0.76 2.48 -25.11
C GLU A 265 -1.29 3.83 -24.59
N LEU A 266 -0.91 4.24 -23.36
CA LEU A 266 -1.40 5.49 -22.76
C LEU A 266 -0.90 6.76 -23.45
N GLY A 267 0.15 6.68 -24.27
CA GLY A 267 0.61 7.80 -25.09
C GLY A 267 -0.24 8.06 -26.33
N SER A 268 -1.17 7.16 -26.63
CA SER A 268 -1.98 7.14 -27.86
C SER A 268 -3.46 7.47 -27.62
N LEU A 269 -3.83 7.76 -26.36
CA LEU A 269 -5.18 8.08 -25.87
C LEU A 269 -5.30 9.57 -25.55
#